data_AF-A0A9W3CX55-F1
#
_entry.id   AF-A0A9W3CX55-F1
#
_cell.length_a   1.000
_cell.length_b   1.000
_cell.length_c   1.000
_cell.angle_alpha   90.00
_cell.angle_beta   90.00
_cell.angle_gamma   90.00
#
_symmetry.space_group_name_H-M   'P 1'
#
loop_
_entity.id
_entity.type
_entity.pdbx_description
1 polymer ?
#
loop_
_entity_poly.entity_id
_entity_poly.type
_entity_poly.pdbx_seq_one_letter_code
_entity_poly.pdbx_strand_id
1 'polypeptide(L)'
;MSQASIDKYEALSDFLKKFYIPSYILSPAEAVAVPSTRPPESPILVFINSKSGGQLGGELILTYRSLLNEKQVFDLNEETPDKVLQRIYLNLERLNHDALACKIKEKLKIMVC
;
A
#
# COMPACT_ATOMS: atom_id res chain seq x y z
N MET A 1 -3.68 12.62 -5.34
CA MET A 1 -2.97 11.60 -6.12
C MET A 1 -2.49 12.24 -7.41
N SER A 2 -1.33 11.85 -7.93
CA SER A 2 -0.95 12.21 -9.30
C SER A 2 -1.88 11.53 -10.30
N GLN A 3 -2.07 12.11 -11.49
CA GLN A 3 -2.87 11.52 -12.57
C GLN A 3 -2.49 10.05 -12.83
N ALA A 4 -1.18 9.77 -12.83
CA ALA A 4 -0.63 8.42 -13.01
C ALA A 4 -1.12 7.39 -11.97
N SER A 5 -1.37 7.80 -10.72
CA SER A 5 -1.82 6.88 -9.68
C SER A 5 -3.30 6.51 -9.84
N ILE A 6 -4.10 7.43 -10.38
CA ILE A 6 -5.51 7.20 -10.71
C ILE A 6 -5.62 6.28 -11.92
N ASP A 7 -4.86 6.59 -12.98
CA ASP A 7 -4.81 5.78 -14.20
C ASP A 7 -4.38 4.34 -13.89
N LYS A 8 -3.38 4.18 -13.00
CA LYS A 8 -2.94 2.86 -12.52
C LYS A 8 -4.09 2.12 -11.83
N TYR A 9 -4.81 2.76 -10.91
CA TYR A 9 -5.92 2.13 -10.19
C TYR A 9 -7.04 1.68 -11.12
N GLU A 10 -7.44 2.53 -12.08
CA GLU A 10 -8.53 2.20 -13.00
C GLU A 10 -8.17 1.02 -13.91
N ALA A 11 -6.90 0.91 -14.31
CA ALA A 11 -6.39 -0.20 -15.10
C ALA A 11 -6.27 -1.54 -14.33
N LEU A 12 -6.39 -1.54 -13.00
CA LEU A 12 -6.31 -2.78 -12.21
C LEU A 12 -7.52 -3.67 -12.45
N SER A 13 -7.29 -4.99 -12.45
CA SER A 13 -8.38 -5.96 -12.37
C SER A 13 -9.15 -5.83 -11.06
N ASP A 14 -10.42 -6.23 -11.06
CA ASP A 14 -11.26 -6.23 -9.84
C ASP A 14 -10.64 -7.07 -8.71
N PHE A 15 -9.86 -8.09 -9.06
CA PHE A 15 -9.10 -8.86 -8.08
C PHE A 15 -8.03 -8.01 -7.38
N LEU A 16 -7.21 -7.26 -8.12
CA LEU A 16 -6.14 -6.44 -7.54
C LEU A 16 -6.68 -5.23 -6.76
N LYS A 17 -7.83 -4.68 -7.19
CA LYS A 17 -8.53 -3.60 -6.46
C LYS A 17 -8.90 -3.99 -5.03
N LYS A 18 -9.03 -5.28 -4.71
CA LYS A 18 -9.28 -5.78 -3.33
C LYS A 18 -8.13 -5.54 -2.36
N PHE A 19 -6.91 -5.32 -2.86
CA PHE A 19 -5.70 -5.18 -2.07
C PHE A 19 -5.10 -3.77 -2.10
N TYR A 20 -5.57 -2.92 -3.02
CA TYR A 20 -5.00 -1.61 -3.28
C TYR A 20 -5.26 -0.62 -2.14
N ILE A 21 -4.21 0.08 -1.69
CA ILE A 21 -4.29 1.17 -0.72
C ILE A 21 -3.93 2.48 -1.42
N PRO A 22 -4.81 3.49 -1.41
CA PRO A 22 -4.50 4.82 -1.94
C PRO A 22 -3.28 5.46 -1.27
N SER A 23 -2.46 6.16 -2.05
CA SER A 23 -1.19 6.70 -1.57
C SER A 23 -1.33 7.72 -0.44
N TYR A 24 -2.42 8.50 -0.39
CA TYR A 24 -2.66 9.48 0.68
C TYR A 24 -2.87 8.84 2.06
N ILE A 25 -3.25 7.56 2.08
CA ILE A 25 -3.39 6.76 3.31
C ILE A 25 -2.02 6.25 3.76
N LEU A 26 -1.09 6.01 2.83
CA LEU A 26 0.26 5.52 3.11
C LEU A 26 1.24 6.67 3.41
N SER A 27 0.97 7.89 2.92
CA SER A 27 1.80 9.07 3.13
C SER A 27 0.97 10.35 3.22
N PRO A 28 1.14 11.16 4.29
CA PRO A 28 0.40 12.41 4.48
C PRO A 28 0.74 13.50 3.45
N ALA A 29 1.86 13.39 2.73
CA ALA A 29 2.33 14.38 1.76
C ALA A 29 1.52 14.40 0.44
N GLU A 30 0.57 13.47 0.26
CA GLU A 30 -0.21 13.37 -0.97
C GLU A 30 -1.62 13.94 -0.85
N ALA A 31 -2.01 14.72 -1.86
CA ALA A 31 -3.36 15.27 -1.97
C ALA A 31 -4.41 14.16 -2.04
N VAL A 32 -5.52 14.35 -1.30
CA VAL A 32 -6.70 13.50 -1.37
C VAL A 32 -7.36 13.71 -2.73
N ALA A 33 -7.29 12.71 -3.60
CA ALA A 33 -8.10 12.64 -4.80
C ALA A 33 -8.63 11.21 -4.86
N VAL A 34 -9.93 11.02 -4.60
CA VAL A 34 -10.54 9.71 -4.41
C VAL A 34 -11.26 9.33 -5.70
N PRO A 35 -10.85 8.26 -6.43
CA PRO A 35 -11.70 7.64 -7.45
C PRO A 35 -12.61 6.57 -6.82
N SER A 36 -12.21 6.01 -5.68
CA SER A 36 -12.81 4.80 -5.12
C SER A 36 -13.92 5.08 -4.10
N THR A 37 -15.17 4.85 -4.50
CA THR A 37 -16.33 4.82 -3.60
C THR A 37 -16.35 3.60 -2.67
N ARG A 38 -15.56 2.55 -2.99
CA ARG A 38 -15.57 1.27 -2.26
C ARG A 38 -14.23 0.98 -1.59
N PRO A 39 -14.22 0.62 -0.29
CA PRO A 39 -13.01 0.20 0.41
C PRO A 39 -12.52 -1.18 -0.07
N PRO A 40 -11.19 -1.39 -0.13
CA PRO A 40 -10.61 -2.69 -0.46
C PRO A 40 -11.06 -3.77 0.55
N GLU A 41 -11.24 -5.01 0.08
CA GLU A 41 -11.65 -6.14 0.92
C GLU A 41 -10.54 -6.60 1.87
N SER A 42 -9.29 -6.54 1.41
CA SER A 42 -8.11 -7.01 2.13
C SER A 42 -6.89 -6.13 1.82
N PRO A 43 -6.89 -4.85 2.21
CA PRO A 43 -5.77 -3.95 1.97
C PRO A 43 -4.48 -4.52 2.56
N ILE A 44 -3.39 -4.52 1.80
CA ILE A 44 -2.16 -5.22 2.18
C ILE A 44 -0.94 -4.30 2.17
N LEU A 45 -0.10 -4.43 3.20
CA LEU A 45 1.29 -3.98 3.19
C LEU A 45 2.19 -5.18 2.96
N VAL A 46 3.16 -5.04 2.07
CA VAL A 46 4.06 -6.10 1.65
C VAL A 46 5.48 -5.70 2.05
N PHE A 47 6.10 -6.50 2.90
CA PHE A 47 7.49 -6.36 3.28
C PHE A 47 8.27 -7.52 2.66
N ILE A 48 9.33 -7.23 1.92
CA ILE A 48 10.13 -8.24 1.23
C ILE A 48 11.57 -8.07 1.66
N ASN A 49 12.23 -9.16 2.05
CA ASN A 49 13.68 -9.18 2.13
C ASN A 49 14.26 -9.41 0.72
N SER A 50 14.80 -8.37 0.11
CA SER A 50 15.37 -8.45 -1.25
C SER A 50 16.49 -9.49 -1.43
N LYS A 51 17.13 -9.90 -0.33
CA LYS A 51 18.22 -10.90 -0.34
C LYS A 51 17.76 -12.35 -0.15
N SER A 52 16.48 -12.58 0.16
CA SER A 52 15.92 -13.93 0.34
C SER A 52 15.86 -14.73 -0.97
N GLY A 53 15.78 -16.06 -0.86
CA GLY A 53 15.40 -16.95 -1.97
C GLY A 53 16.38 -17.00 -3.14
N GLY A 54 17.68 -16.81 -2.91
CA GLY A 54 18.68 -16.83 -3.98
C GLY A 54 18.71 -15.55 -4.82
N GLN A 55 18.48 -14.39 -4.19
CA GLN A 55 18.46 -13.05 -4.82
C GLN A 55 17.24 -12.74 -5.70
N LEU A 56 16.19 -13.57 -5.63
CA LEU A 56 14.91 -13.31 -6.31
C LEU A 56 14.04 -12.26 -5.59
N GLY A 57 14.38 -11.87 -4.36
CA GLY A 57 13.63 -10.87 -3.60
C GLY A 57 13.56 -9.50 -4.30
N GLY A 58 14.60 -9.12 -5.05
CA GLY A 58 14.58 -7.91 -5.87
C GLY A 58 13.52 -7.94 -6.98
N GLU A 59 13.43 -9.05 -7.71
CA GLU A 59 12.41 -9.25 -8.75
C GLU A 59 10.99 -9.30 -8.16
N LEU A 60 10.86 -9.88 -6.96
CA LEU A 60 9.60 -9.94 -6.24
C LEU A 60 9.10 -8.54 -5.88
N ILE A 61 9.99 -7.64 -5.42
CA ILE A 61 9.65 -6.25 -5.15
C ILE A 61 9.13 -5.56 -6.42
N LEU A 62 9.82 -5.71 -7.56
CA LEU A 62 9.39 -5.12 -8.83
C LEU A 62 8.02 -5.65 -9.26
N THR A 63 7.79 -6.95 -9.10
CA THR A 63 6.52 -7.60 -9.43
C THR A 63 5.38 -7.09 -8.56
N TYR A 64 5.54 -7.03 -7.23
CA TYR A 64 4.50 -6.49 -6.36
C TYR A 64 4.25 -4.99 -6.61
N ARG A 65 5.29 -4.22 -6.90
CA ARG A 65 5.17 -2.80 -7.25
C ARG A 65 4.43 -2.58 -8.57
N SER A 66 4.49 -3.50 -9.53
CA SER A 66 3.71 -3.39 -10.77
C SER A 66 2.22 -3.74 -10.54
N LEU A 67 1.93 -4.68 -9.65
CA LEU A 67 0.56 -5.15 -9.37
C LEU A 67 -0.21 -4.31 -8.34
N LEU A 68 0.50 -3.65 -7.42
CA LEU A 68 -0.08 -2.87 -6.32
C LEU A 68 0.32 -1.39 -6.43
N ASN A 69 -0.13 -0.58 -5.47
CA ASN A 69 0.51 0.72 -5.25
C ASN A 69 1.95 0.48 -4.77
N GLU A 70 2.91 1.14 -5.39
CA GLU A 70 4.33 0.95 -5.10
C GLU A 70 4.68 1.31 -3.65
N LYS A 71 3.90 2.21 -3.05
CA LYS A 71 4.02 2.62 -1.66
C LYS A 71 3.47 1.60 -0.66
N GLN A 72 2.90 0.48 -1.14
CA GLN A 72 2.50 -0.66 -0.31
C GLN A 72 3.62 -1.71 -0.17
N VAL A 73 4.73 -1.56 -0.91
CA VAL A 73 5.79 -2.58 -1.02
C VAL A 73 7.12 -2.03 -0.53
N PHE A 74 7.63 -2.63 0.55
CA PHE A 74 8.81 -2.17 1.28
C PHE A 74 9.90 -3.23 1.24
N ASP A 75 11.14 -2.81 0.96
CA ASP A 75 12.31 -3.66 1.15
C ASP A 75 12.78 -3.56 2.60
N LEU A 76 12.85 -4.71 3.27
CA LEU A 76 13.35 -4.84 4.65
C LEU A 76 14.82 -4.41 4.80
N ASN A 77 15.58 -4.39 3.72
CA ASN A 77 16.96 -3.90 3.71
C ASN A 77 17.06 -2.37 3.56
N GLU A 78 15.99 -1.69 3.10
CA GLU A 78 15.96 -0.24 2.92
C GLU A 78 15.32 0.46 4.13
N GLU A 79 14.18 -0.05 4.62
CA GLU A 79 13.46 0.54 5.74
C GLU A 79 12.93 -0.55 6.68
N THR A 80 13.11 -0.34 7.98
CA THR A 80 12.67 -1.32 8.98
C THR A 80 11.14 -1.28 9.16
N PRO A 81 10.47 -2.44 9.39
CA PRO A 81 9.01 -2.50 9.51
C PRO A 81 8.42 -1.58 10.56
N ASP A 82 9.09 -1.41 11.70
CA ASP A 82 8.63 -0.54 12.79
C ASP A 82 8.47 0.91 12.34
N LYS A 83 9.42 1.45 11.57
CA LYS A 83 9.36 2.82 11.03
C LYS A 83 8.23 2.98 10.02
N VAL A 84 8.09 2.01 9.13
CA VAL A 84 7.02 1.99 8.12
C VAL A 84 5.65 1.95 8.80
N LEU A 85 5.45 1.00 9.72
CA LEU A 85 4.19 0.81 10.41
C LEU A 85 3.85 2.02 11.27
N GLN A 86 4.81 2.57 12.02
CA GLN A 86 4.59 3.77 12.83
C GLN A 86 4.10 4.93 11.96
N ARG A 87 4.78 5.22 10.83
CA ARG A 87 4.36 6.27 9.90
C ARG A 87 2.94 6.06 9.38
N ILE A 88 2.60 4.84 8.96
CA ILE A 88 1.29 4.52 8.40
C ILE A 88 0.19 4.62 9.46
N TYR A 89 0.40 4.06 10.65
CA TYR A 89 -0.60 4.12 11.73
C TYR A 89 -0.82 5.54 12.24
N LEU A 90 0.21 6.36 12.37
CA LEU A 90 0.07 7.79 12.69
C LEU A 90 -0.74 8.53 11.63
N ASN A 91 -0.53 8.22 10.34
CA ASN A 91 -1.32 8.83 9.28
C ASN A 91 -2.78 8.33 9.30
N LEU A 92 -3.02 7.05 9.58
CA LEU A 92 -4.38 6.50 9.74
C LEU A 92 -5.11 7.11 10.94
N GLU A 93 -4.40 7.44 12.02
CA GLU A 93 -4.96 8.17 13.17
C GLU A 93 -5.32 9.61 12.80
N ARG A 94 -4.47 10.30 12.04
CA ARG A 94 -4.76 11.63 11.48
C ARG A 94 -5.99 11.60 10.55
N LEU A 95 -6.25 10.47 9.91
CA LEU A 95 -7.38 10.24 8.99
C LEU A 95 -8.56 9.52 9.67
N ASN A 96 -8.70 9.60 11.00
CA ASN A 96 -9.76 8.94 11.75
C ASN A 96 -11.21 9.34 11.39
N HIS A 97 -11.40 10.43 10.65
CA HIS A 97 -12.70 10.87 10.13
C HIS A 97 -12.91 10.53 8.64
N ASP A 98 -11.89 9.97 7.97
CA ASP A 98 -11.99 9.48 6.60
C ASP A 98 -12.54 8.04 6.61
N ALA A 99 -13.74 7.86 6.05
CA ALA A 99 -14.44 6.58 6.05
C ALA A 99 -13.64 5.46 5.35
N LEU A 100 -12.89 5.79 4.28
CA LEU A 100 -12.05 4.83 3.57
C LEU A 100 -10.84 4.46 4.43
N ALA A 101 -10.16 5.44 5.04
CA ALA A 101 -9.03 5.20 5.94
C ALA A 101 -9.42 4.34 7.14
N CYS A 102 -10.58 4.60 7.75
CA CYS A 102 -11.12 3.77 8.83
C CYS A 102 -11.31 2.31 8.39
N LYS A 103 -11.93 2.09 7.22
CA LYS A 103 -12.14 0.72 6.68
C LYS A 103 -10.83 0.03 6.32
N ILE A 104 -9.84 0.78 5.84
CA ILE A 104 -8.51 0.23 5.59
C ILE A 104 -7.83 -0.16 6.89
N LYS A 105 -7.86 0.70 7.93
CA LYS A 105 -7.31 0.40 9.26
C LYS A 105 -7.91 -0.88 9.85
N GLU A 106 -9.22 -1.06 9.74
CA GLU A 106 -9.95 -2.24 10.26
C GLU A 106 -9.53 -3.56 9.56
N LYS A 107 -9.18 -3.51 8.27
CA LYS A 107 -8.98 -4.70 7.44
C LYS A 107 -7.53 -4.92 7.02
N LEU A 108 -6.61 -4.05 7.44
CA LEU A 108 -5.21 -4.07 7.03
C LEU A 108 -4.57 -5.43 7.28
N LYS A 109 -3.90 -5.96 6.26
CA LYS A 109 -3.08 -7.16 6.31
C LYS A 109 -1.63 -6.80 6.09
N ILE A 110 -0.76 -7.56 6.72
CA ILE A 110 0.69 -7.45 6.56
C ILE A 110 1.18 -8.79 6.04
N MET A 111 1.94 -8.75 4.96
CA MET A 111 2.65 -9.90 4.41
C MET A 111 4.14 -9.65 4.49
N VAL A 112 4.89 -10.67 4.88
CA VAL A 112 6.35 -10.64 5.00
C VAL A 112 6.90 -11.81 4.19
N CYS A 113 7.83 -11.53 3.28
CA CYS A 113 8.45 -12.50 2.37
C CYS A 113 9.99 -12.45 2.45
#